data_AF-G3NJY6-F1
#
_entry.id   AF-G3NJY6-F1
#
_cell.length_a   1.000
_cell.length_b   1.000
_cell.length_c   1.000
_cell.angle_alpha   90.00
_cell.angle_beta   90.00
_cell.angle_gamma   90.00
#
_symmetry.space_group_name_H-M   'P 1'
#
loop_
_entity.id
_entity.type
_entity.pdbx_description
1 polymer ?
#
loop_
_entity_poly.entity_id
_entity_poly.type
_entity_poly.pdbx_seq_one_letter_code
_entity_poly.pdbx_strand_id
1 'polypeptide(L)'
;MYGAIVDLPPGASASQVVLAADMLGLEGLKDVVEMVLTRDYCRFFPKPIDGVQKTVLECLSLTHALGLQNLHVLCKRWVADHFVKTWCERNFSLLSPELHLSCLTAVTETMTVHNAVTMLCGTEQLIGSLPEVKWAQQVRSLATELQEESLHVIVQHLPTVIRTQAFLDLCRREESTREPASLKKLCSAVREGVTVDNCCDLFAAVHCLCGDDMGEEGGRKQEEPFRQQICTLRSRLWTFLLQTFYAVRHTQGWETLSSQHRERILAEAIDKGDNRR
;
A
#
# COMPACT_ATOMS: atom_id res chain seq x y z
N MET A 1 -5.75 33.51 -31.04
CA MET A 1 -6.89 33.92 -31.90
C MET A 1 -6.52 33.88 -33.38
N TYR A 2 -5.50 34.61 -33.85
CA TYR A 2 -5.13 34.64 -35.29
C TYR A 2 -3.86 33.86 -35.68
N GLY A 3 -3.29 33.08 -34.77
CA GLY A 3 -2.13 32.22 -35.04
C GLY A 3 -2.17 30.97 -34.17
N ALA A 4 -1.59 29.88 -34.66
CA ALA A 4 -1.29 28.68 -33.88
C ALA A 4 -0.17 29.03 -32.89
N ILE A 5 -0.55 29.64 -31.77
CA ILE A 5 0.38 29.99 -30.70
C ILE A 5 0.71 28.69 -29.97
N VAL A 6 1.99 28.32 -29.98
CA VAL A 6 2.51 27.12 -29.31
C VAL A 6 3.16 27.48 -27.96
N ASP A 7 3.36 28.76 -27.66
CA ASP A 7 4.01 29.20 -26.42
C ASP A 7 3.42 30.49 -25.86
N LEU A 8 3.60 30.71 -24.56
CA LEU A 8 3.19 31.94 -23.91
C LEU A 8 4.19 33.07 -24.23
N PRO A 9 3.74 34.32 -24.42
CA PRO A 9 4.65 35.44 -24.62
C PRO A 9 5.57 35.60 -23.40
N PRO A 10 6.84 36.03 -23.60
CA PRO A 10 7.81 36.12 -22.52
C PRO A 10 7.31 37.07 -21.41
N GLY A 11 7.34 36.58 -20.16
CA GLY A 11 6.85 37.32 -18.99
C GLY A 11 5.35 37.20 -18.73
N ALA A 12 4.58 36.48 -19.57
CA ALA A 12 3.19 36.18 -19.28
C ALA A 12 3.09 35.15 -18.15
N SER A 13 2.24 35.44 -17.16
CA SER A 13 1.94 34.47 -16.11
C SER A 13 0.87 33.48 -16.57
N ALA A 14 1.15 32.18 -16.43
CA ALA A 14 0.20 31.12 -16.79
C ALA A 14 -1.16 31.31 -16.10
N SER A 15 -1.16 31.78 -14.84
CA SER A 15 -2.39 32.06 -14.08
C SER A 15 -3.26 33.15 -14.70
N GLN A 16 -2.69 34.29 -15.09
CA GLN A 16 -3.45 35.36 -15.75
C GLN A 16 -4.00 34.91 -17.11
N VAL A 17 -3.24 34.11 -17.85
CA VAL A 17 -3.66 33.58 -19.15
C VAL A 17 -4.84 32.63 -18.99
N VAL A 18 -4.81 31.73 -18.01
CA VAL A 18 -5.94 30.82 -17.72
C VAL A 18 -7.18 31.59 -17.30
N LEU A 19 -7.05 32.55 -16.38
CA LEU A 19 -8.18 33.38 -15.95
C LEU A 19 -8.80 34.16 -17.12
N ALA A 20 -7.98 34.72 -18.01
CA ALA A 20 -8.47 35.39 -19.21
C ALA A 20 -9.13 34.40 -20.19
N ALA A 21 -8.57 33.19 -20.33
CA ALA A 21 -9.16 32.13 -21.15
C ALA A 21 -10.54 31.71 -20.62
N ASP A 22 -10.69 31.55 -19.30
CA ASP A 22 -11.97 31.27 -18.64
C ASP A 22 -13.02 32.35 -18.91
N MET A 23 -12.66 33.63 -18.68
CA MET A 23 -13.57 34.76 -18.89
C MET A 23 -14.04 34.89 -20.35
N LEU A 24 -13.20 34.49 -21.31
CA LEU A 24 -13.46 34.61 -22.74
C LEU A 24 -13.97 33.31 -23.38
N GLY A 25 -14.08 32.21 -22.62
CA GLY A 25 -14.47 30.89 -23.12
C GLY A 25 -13.49 30.30 -24.14
N LEU A 26 -12.20 30.61 -24.01
CA LEU A 26 -11.15 30.17 -24.94
C LEU A 26 -10.49 28.87 -24.47
N GLU A 27 -11.20 27.75 -24.54
CA GLU A 27 -10.69 26.44 -24.07
C GLU A 27 -9.36 26.05 -24.72
N GLY A 28 -9.18 26.28 -26.02
CA GLY A 28 -7.92 25.96 -26.70
C GLY A 28 -6.72 26.76 -26.20
N LEU A 29 -6.92 27.90 -25.52
CA LEU A 29 -5.83 28.64 -24.88
C LEU A 29 -5.39 27.96 -23.57
N LYS A 30 -6.32 27.28 -22.86
CA LYS A 30 -5.98 26.47 -21.69
C LYS A 30 -5.13 25.26 -22.08
N ASP A 31 -5.44 24.61 -23.20
CA ASP A 31 -4.62 23.51 -23.72
C ASP A 31 -3.16 23.94 -23.98
N VAL A 32 -2.97 25.15 -24.50
CA VAL A 32 -1.62 25.72 -24.69
C VAL A 32 -0.93 25.94 -23.34
N VAL A 33 -1.64 26.48 -22.34
CA VAL A 33 -1.10 26.64 -20.99
C VAL A 33 -0.75 25.29 -20.37
N GLU A 34 -1.62 24.28 -20.49
CA GLU A 34 -1.34 22.92 -20.00
C GLU A 34 -0.10 22.33 -20.67
N MET A 35 0.07 22.52 -21.98
CA MET A 35 1.25 22.05 -22.70
C MET A 35 2.53 22.75 -22.22
N VAL A 36 2.50 24.07 -22.04
CA VAL A 36 3.62 24.86 -21.53
C VAL A 36 3.98 24.45 -20.10
N LEU A 37 3.00 24.28 -19.22
CA LEU A 37 3.23 23.80 -17.85
C LEU A 37 3.79 22.37 -17.84
N THR A 38 3.29 21.48 -18.69
CA THR A 38 3.79 20.11 -18.84
C THR A 38 5.26 20.09 -19.27
N ARG A 39 5.65 20.98 -20.18
CA ARG A 39 7.02 21.13 -20.67
C ARG A 39 7.94 21.71 -19.59
N ASP A 40 7.54 22.82 -18.97
CA ASP A 40 8.43 23.65 -18.16
C ASP A 40 8.53 23.15 -16.71
N TYR A 41 7.41 22.71 -16.12
CA TYR A 41 7.38 22.17 -14.76
C TYR A 41 7.56 20.65 -14.75
N CYS A 42 6.74 19.92 -15.51
CA CYS A 42 6.71 18.46 -15.42
C CYS A 42 7.78 17.76 -16.27
N ARG A 43 8.39 18.46 -17.23
CA ARG A 43 9.33 17.90 -18.22
C ARG A 43 8.80 16.64 -18.91
N PHE A 44 7.49 16.60 -19.17
CA PHE A 44 6.78 15.42 -19.69
C PHE A 44 6.84 14.16 -18.81
N PHE A 45 6.87 14.33 -17.49
CA PHE A 45 6.75 13.25 -16.50
C PHE A 45 7.82 12.14 -16.67
N PRO A 46 9.13 12.48 -16.64
CA PRO A 46 10.18 11.48 -16.70
C PRO A 46 10.20 10.63 -15.42
N LYS A 47 11.03 9.58 -15.41
CA LYS A 47 11.36 8.89 -14.16
C LYS A 47 11.92 9.91 -13.13
N PRO A 48 11.67 9.73 -11.83
CA PRO A 48 12.04 10.69 -10.79
C PRO A 48 13.55 10.85 -10.71
N ILE A 49 14.04 11.94 -11.31
CA ILE A 49 15.39 12.50 -11.27
C ILE A 49 15.39 13.76 -10.40
N ASP A 50 16.54 14.15 -9.87
CA ASP A 50 16.65 15.28 -8.95
C ASP A 50 16.06 16.57 -9.52
N GLY A 51 15.20 17.21 -8.72
CA GLY A 51 14.55 18.48 -9.03
C GLY A 51 13.17 18.36 -9.69
N VAL A 52 12.87 17.27 -10.40
CA VAL A 52 11.56 17.11 -11.08
C VAL A 52 10.44 16.90 -10.07
N GLN A 53 10.71 16.24 -8.95
CA GLN A 53 9.73 16.05 -7.88
C GLN A 53 9.20 17.40 -7.38
N LYS A 54 10.11 18.36 -7.16
CA LYS A 54 9.75 19.70 -6.70
C LYS A 54 8.84 20.41 -7.71
N THR A 55 9.25 20.45 -8.98
CA THR A 55 8.51 21.19 -10.01
C THR A 55 7.16 20.54 -10.32
N VAL A 56 7.05 19.20 -10.26
CA VAL A 56 5.76 18.51 -10.41
C VAL A 56 4.83 18.80 -9.22
N LEU A 57 5.32 18.89 -7.99
CA LEU A 57 4.49 19.25 -6.82
C LEU A 57 4.03 20.72 -6.86
N GLU A 58 4.88 21.62 -7.34
CA GLU A 58 4.49 23.00 -7.63
C GLU A 58 3.41 23.04 -8.72
N CYS A 59 3.57 22.26 -9.80
CA CYS A 59 2.58 22.15 -10.87
C CYS A 59 1.25 21.55 -10.37
N LEU A 60 1.29 20.55 -9.48
CA LEU A 60 0.09 19.99 -8.84
C LEU A 60 -0.69 21.06 -8.07
N SER A 61 0.01 21.92 -7.34
CA SER A 61 -0.60 23.04 -6.60
C SER A 61 -1.18 24.09 -7.53
N LEU A 62 -0.45 24.44 -8.59
CA LEU A 62 -0.90 25.42 -9.59
C LEU A 62 -2.12 24.92 -10.37
N THR A 63 -2.11 23.68 -10.84
CA THR A 63 -3.22 23.08 -11.61
C THR A 63 -4.48 22.96 -10.80
N HIS A 64 -4.36 22.67 -9.49
CA HIS A 64 -5.49 22.70 -8.58
C HIS A 64 -6.08 24.11 -8.43
N ALA A 65 -5.24 25.12 -8.21
CA ALA A 65 -5.68 26.51 -8.07
C ALA A 65 -6.28 27.10 -9.35
N LEU A 66 -5.79 26.67 -10.52
CA LEU A 66 -6.24 27.15 -11.83
C LEU A 66 -7.35 26.31 -12.46
N GLY A 67 -7.76 25.21 -11.83
CA GLY A 67 -8.81 24.33 -12.35
C GLY A 67 -8.43 23.54 -13.61
N LEU A 68 -7.13 23.35 -13.87
CA LEU A 68 -6.62 22.61 -15.04
C LEU A 68 -6.67 21.09 -14.78
N GLN A 69 -7.84 20.49 -14.97
CA GLN A 69 -8.12 19.12 -14.52
C GLN A 69 -7.27 18.06 -15.22
N ASN A 70 -7.03 18.17 -16.53
CA ASN A 70 -6.28 17.15 -17.27
C ASN A 70 -4.85 17.07 -16.76
N LEU A 71 -4.17 18.21 -16.67
CA LEU A 71 -2.80 18.27 -16.15
C LEU A 71 -2.74 17.92 -14.66
N HIS A 72 -3.76 18.30 -13.88
CA HIS A 72 -3.86 17.93 -12.46
C HIS A 72 -3.88 16.40 -12.27
N VAL A 73 -4.69 15.69 -13.06
CA VAL A 73 -4.77 14.22 -13.02
C VAL A 73 -3.43 13.58 -13.39
N LEU A 74 -2.73 14.11 -14.40
CA LEU A 74 -1.40 13.62 -14.79
C LEU A 74 -0.37 13.82 -13.68
N CYS A 75 -0.35 15.01 -13.04
CA CYS A 75 0.52 15.28 -11.89
C CYS A 75 0.23 14.34 -10.73
N LYS A 76 -1.06 14.19 -10.37
CA LYS A 76 -1.52 13.29 -9.30
C LYS A 76 -1.08 11.85 -9.55
N ARG A 77 -1.27 11.35 -10.78
CA ARG A 77 -0.86 9.99 -11.17
C ARG A 77 0.66 9.81 -11.06
N TRP A 78 1.44 10.76 -11.56
CA TRP A 78 2.90 10.66 -11.47
C TRP A 78 3.41 10.70 -10.02
N VAL A 79 2.79 11.52 -9.17
CA VAL A 79 3.08 11.54 -7.73
C VAL A 79 2.75 10.19 -7.09
N ALA A 80 1.63 9.57 -7.47
CA ALA A 80 1.24 8.25 -6.97
C ALA A 80 2.23 7.14 -7.39
N ASP A 81 2.62 7.11 -8.67
CA ASP A 81 3.58 6.14 -9.22
C ASP A 81 4.97 6.25 -8.58
N HIS A 82 5.29 7.40 -8.00
CA HIS A 82 6.60 7.70 -7.41
C HIS A 82 6.53 8.20 -5.96
N PHE A 83 5.48 7.79 -5.21
CA PHE A 83 5.17 8.32 -3.88
C PHE A 83 6.34 8.24 -2.90
N VAL A 84 7.11 7.14 -2.92
CA VAL A 84 8.27 6.96 -2.03
C VAL A 84 9.27 8.11 -2.18
N LYS A 85 9.57 8.54 -3.41
CA LYS A 85 10.51 9.64 -3.65
C LYS A 85 9.87 11.02 -3.49
N THR A 86 8.61 11.19 -3.90
CA THR A 86 7.96 12.50 -3.89
C THR A 86 7.56 12.94 -2.50
N TRP A 87 7.11 12.02 -1.64
CA TRP A 87 6.65 12.33 -0.28
C TRP A 87 7.82 12.60 0.66
N CYS A 88 9.01 12.02 0.41
CA CYS A 88 10.22 12.29 1.18
C CYS A 88 10.66 13.77 1.15
N GLU A 89 10.27 14.50 0.10
CA GLU A 89 10.70 15.86 -0.12
C GLU A 89 9.96 16.85 0.79
N ARG A 90 10.68 17.87 1.28
CA ARG A 90 10.07 18.93 2.07
C ARG A 90 8.95 19.66 1.32
N ASN A 91 9.04 19.74 -0.01
CA ASN A 91 8.03 20.40 -0.84
C ASN A 91 6.67 19.72 -0.73
N PHE A 92 6.62 18.40 -0.49
CA PHE A 92 5.36 17.69 -0.28
C PHE A 92 4.67 18.19 1.00
N SER A 93 5.40 18.36 2.11
CA SER A 93 4.84 18.88 3.37
C SER A 93 4.28 20.32 3.29
N LEU A 94 4.60 21.06 2.22
CA LEU A 94 4.12 22.42 2.00
C LEU A 94 2.79 22.46 1.24
N LEU A 95 2.29 21.32 0.76
CA LEU A 95 1.01 21.24 0.07
C LEU A 95 -0.15 21.47 1.05
N SER A 96 -1.31 21.84 0.51
CA SER A 96 -2.53 21.94 1.30
C SER A 96 -2.99 20.57 1.79
N PRO A 97 -3.73 20.49 2.92
CA PRO A 97 -4.30 19.23 3.41
C PRO A 97 -5.19 18.53 2.38
N GLU A 98 -5.89 19.29 1.54
CA GLU A 98 -6.72 18.76 0.44
C GLU A 98 -5.87 18.03 -0.60
N LEU A 99 -4.71 18.59 -0.96
CA LEU A 99 -3.78 17.94 -1.89
C LEU A 99 -3.11 16.72 -1.26
N HIS A 100 -2.82 16.73 0.04
CA HIS A 100 -2.34 15.55 0.75
C HIS A 100 -3.35 14.40 0.68
N LEU A 101 -4.62 14.67 0.99
CA LEU A 101 -5.70 13.68 0.88
C LEU A 101 -5.87 13.19 -0.57
N SER A 102 -5.82 14.11 -1.53
CA SER A 102 -5.89 13.75 -2.96
C SER A 102 -4.73 12.85 -3.37
N CYS A 103 -3.51 13.11 -2.91
CA CYS A 103 -2.36 12.24 -3.19
C CYS A 103 -2.50 10.87 -2.53
N LEU A 104 -2.94 10.82 -1.27
CA LEU A 104 -3.17 9.56 -0.55
C LEU A 104 -4.22 8.71 -1.27
N THR A 105 -5.37 9.30 -1.60
CA THR A 105 -6.44 8.62 -2.35
C THR A 105 -5.97 8.12 -3.71
N ALA A 106 -5.14 8.89 -4.43
CA ALA A 106 -4.53 8.45 -5.69
C ALA A 106 -3.77 7.14 -5.51
N VAL A 107 -2.96 7.06 -4.45
CA VAL A 107 -2.10 5.91 -4.20
C VAL A 107 -2.95 4.71 -3.78
N THR A 108 -3.95 4.91 -2.92
CA THR A 108 -4.86 3.83 -2.50
C THR A 108 -5.69 3.30 -3.68
N GLU A 109 -6.11 4.15 -4.62
CA GLU A 109 -6.85 3.72 -5.82
C GLU A 109 -6.02 2.84 -6.77
N THR A 110 -4.69 2.99 -6.77
CA THR A 110 -3.79 2.13 -7.55
C THR A 110 -3.53 0.78 -6.87
N MET A 111 -3.96 0.60 -5.62
CA MET A 111 -3.66 -0.59 -4.84
C MET A 111 -4.48 -1.78 -5.32
N THR A 112 -3.78 -2.89 -5.55
CA THR A 112 -4.31 -4.17 -6.00
C THR A 112 -3.67 -5.29 -5.20
N VAL A 113 -4.28 -6.47 -5.23
CA VAL A 113 -3.76 -7.67 -4.56
C VAL A 113 -2.30 -8.00 -4.99
N HIS A 114 -1.92 -7.66 -6.21
CA HIS A 114 -0.58 -7.95 -6.74
C HIS A 114 0.49 -6.95 -6.32
N ASN A 115 0.13 -5.69 -6.07
CA ASN A 115 1.08 -4.64 -5.69
C ASN A 115 1.01 -4.25 -4.20
N ALA A 116 0.01 -4.70 -3.45
CA ALA A 116 -0.16 -4.32 -2.03
C ALA A 116 1.11 -4.56 -1.19
N VAL A 117 1.82 -5.67 -1.42
CA VAL A 117 3.10 -5.94 -0.73
C VAL A 117 4.21 -4.99 -1.16
N THR A 118 4.27 -4.62 -2.43
CA THR A 118 5.24 -3.62 -2.91
C THR A 118 4.95 -2.24 -2.33
N MET A 119 3.66 -1.91 -2.16
CA MET A 119 3.21 -0.67 -1.51
C MET A 119 3.58 -0.66 -0.03
N LEU A 120 3.33 -1.77 0.68
CA LEU A 120 3.76 -1.94 2.07
C LEU A 120 5.27 -1.71 2.21
N CYS A 121 6.10 -2.39 1.41
CA CYS A 121 7.55 -2.18 1.39
C CYS A 121 7.91 -0.70 1.12
N GLY A 122 7.22 -0.06 0.18
CA GLY A 122 7.44 1.34 -0.18
C GLY A 122 7.09 2.30 0.97
N THR A 123 6.01 2.06 1.71
CA THR A 123 5.66 2.85 2.90
C THR A 123 6.69 2.72 4.00
N GLU A 124 7.26 1.52 4.19
CA GLU A 124 8.34 1.32 5.17
C GLU A 124 9.63 2.05 4.78
N GLN A 125 9.99 1.98 3.50
CA GLN A 125 11.12 2.75 2.98
C GLN A 125 10.90 4.24 3.18
N LEU A 126 9.72 4.75 2.83
CA LEU A 126 9.34 6.15 3.01
C LEU A 126 9.44 6.59 4.47
N ILE A 127 8.83 5.84 5.40
CA ILE A 127 8.88 6.12 6.84
C ILE A 127 10.33 6.09 7.35
N GLY A 128 11.15 5.16 6.87
CA GLY A 128 12.57 5.05 7.24
C GLY A 128 13.45 6.18 6.70
N SER A 129 13.12 6.75 5.55
CA SER A 129 13.85 7.89 4.96
C SER A 129 13.46 9.25 5.53
N LEU A 130 12.30 9.37 6.19
CA LEU A 130 11.83 10.64 6.74
C LEU A 130 12.61 11.03 8.01
N PRO A 131 13.05 12.30 8.14
CA PRO A 131 13.70 12.77 9.36
C PRO A 131 12.73 12.92 10.54
N GLU A 132 13.26 12.94 11.77
CA GLU A 132 12.50 13.13 13.01
C GLU A 132 12.29 14.62 13.33
N VAL A 133 11.65 15.34 12.43
CA VAL A 133 11.42 16.80 12.54
C VAL A 133 9.96 17.15 12.26
N LYS A 134 9.51 18.30 12.78
CA LYS A 134 8.09 18.71 12.75
C LYS A 134 7.46 18.68 11.35
N TRP A 135 8.18 19.13 10.32
CA TRP A 135 7.62 19.16 8.96
C TRP A 135 7.35 17.74 8.40
N ALA A 136 8.16 16.76 8.80
CA ALA A 136 8.05 15.39 8.33
C ALA A 136 6.98 14.58 9.09
N GLN A 137 6.48 15.08 10.22
CA GLN A 137 5.48 14.38 11.03
C GLN A 137 4.17 14.15 10.27
N GLN A 138 3.71 15.16 9.51
CA GLN A 138 2.49 15.03 8.70
C GLN A 138 2.66 14.03 7.54
N VAL A 139 3.82 14.05 6.88
CA VAL A 139 4.10 13.06 5.83
C VAL A 139 4.18 11.65 6.43
N ARG A 140 4.77 11.53 7.63
CA ARG A 140 4.84 10.26 8.35
C ARG A 140 3.45 9.73 8.71
N SER A 141 2.52 10.58 9.15
CA SER A 141 1.16 10.15 9.44
C SER A 141 0.42 9.66 8.19
N LEU A 142 0.59 10.34 7.05
CA LEU A 142 0.03 9.90 5.76
C LEU A 142 0.65 8.56 5.30
N ALA A 143 1.96 8.40 5.47
CA ALA A 143 2.64 7.16 5.13
C ALA A 143 2.21 5.99 6.04
N THR A 144 1.92 6.24 7.32
CA THR A 144 1.37 5.23 8.23
C THR A 144 -0.08 4.89 7.88
N GLU A 145 -0.89 5.87 7.49
CA GLU A 145 -2.26 5.61 7.03
C GLU A 145 -2.26 4.72 5.77
N LEU A 146 -1.42 5.05 4.79
CA LEU A 146 -1.24 4.20 3.60
C LEU A 146 -0.71 2.80 3.94
N GLN A 147 0.15 2.71 4.96
CA GLN A 147 0.65 1.42 5.45
C GLN A 147 -0.48 0.57 6.02
N GLU A 148 -1.36 1.12 6.86
CA GLU A 148 -2.51 0.41 7.41
C GLU A 148 -3.49 -0.04 6.31
N GLU A 149 -3.79 0.82 5.33
CA GLU A 149 -4.61 0.45 4.18
C GLU A 149 -4.00 -0.72 3.38
N SER A 150 -2.67 -0.69 3.19
CA SER A 150 -1.97 -1.79 2.50
C SER A 150 -2.01 -3.09 3.30
N LEU A 151 -1.88 -3.03 4.63
CA LEU A 151 -2.01 -4.19 5.50
C LEU A 151 -3.44 -4.74 5.46
N HIS A 152 -4.45 -3.88 5.44
CA HIS A 152 -5.85 -4.30 5.37
C HIS A 152 -6.14 -5.10 4.09
N VAL A 153 -5.71 -4.60 2.92
CA VAL A 153 -5.86 -5.32 1.64
C VAL A 153 -5.10 -6.65 1.65
N ILE A 154 -3.90 -6.68 2.24
CA ILE A 154 -3.12 -7.92 2.33
C ILE A 154 -3.83 -8.95 3.22
N VAL A 155 -4.35 -8.56 4.38
CA VAL A 155 -5.05 -9.46 5.29
C VAL A 155 -6.32 -10.00 4.63
N GLN A 156 -7.10 -9.13 3.98
CA GLN A 156 -8.34 -9.52 3.31
C GLN A 156 -8.11 -10.53 2.17
N HIS A 157 -7.01 -10.39 1.42
CA HIS A 157 -6.70 -11.24 0.27
C HIS A 157 -5.48 -12.14 0.48
N LEU A 158 -5.14 -12.44 1.73
CA LEU A 158 -3.90 -13.15 2.09
C LEU A 158 -3.67 -14.44 1.28
N PRO A 159 -4.66 -15.33 1.07
CA PRO A 159 -4.46 -16.56 0.29
C PRO A 159 -3.99 -16.33 -1.15
N THR A 160 -4.38 -15.21 -1.75
CA THR A 160 -3.93 -14.80 -3.09
C THR A 160 -2.59 -14.07 -3.01
N VAL A 161 -2.41 -13.19 -2.02
CA VAL A 161 -1.17 -12.41 -1.85
C VAL A 161 0.04 -13.30 -1.64
N ILE A 162 -0.06 -14.38 -0.83
CA ILE A 162 1.07 -15.28 -0.57
C ILE A 162 1.63 -15.96 -1.82
N ARG A 163 0.85 -16.02 -2.91
CA ARG A 163 1.26 -16.61 -4.19
C ARG A 163 1.89 -15.58 -5.14
N THR A 164 1.86 -14.30 -4.79
CA THR A 164 2.42 -13.23 -5.62
C THR A 164 3.94 -13.20 -5.51
N GLN A 165 4.62 -12.83 -6.61
CA GLN A 165 6.07 -12.66 -6.61
C GLN A 165 6.54 -11.60 -5.61
N ALA A 166 5.77 -10.52 -5.44
CA ALA A 166 6.06 -9.47 -4.48
C ALA A 166 6.14 -9.99 -3.03
N PHE A 167 5.27 -10.92 -2.65
CA PHE A 167 5.30 -11.56 -1.34
C PHE A 167 6.51 -12.50 -1.20
N LEU A 168 6.80 -13.32 -2.21
CA LEU A 168 7.96 -14.19 -2.19
C LEU A 168 9.28 -13.41 -2.11
N ASP A 169 9.36 -12.27 -2.79
CA ASP A 169 10.50 -11.34 -2.70
C ASP A 169 10.63 -10.74 -1.31
N LEU A 170 9.52 -10.37 -0.67
CA LEU A 170 9.51 -9.90 0.72
C LEU A 170 10.04 -10.99 1.66
N CYS A 171 9.52 -12.22 1.57
CA CYS A 171 9.97 -13.34 2.40
C CYS A 171 11.47 -13.59 2.25
N ARG A 172 11.98 -13.67 1.01
CA ARG A 172 13.42 -13.87 0.77
C ARG A 172 14.29 -12.75 1.37
N ARG A 173 13.82 -11.50 1.33
CA ARG A 173 14.54 -10.37 1.95
C ARG A 173 14.53 -10.48 3.47
N GLU A 174 13.39 -10.80 4.06
CA GLU A 174 13.22 -10.86 5.51
C GLU A 174 13.87 -12.09 6.15
N GLU A 175 13.94 -13.22 5.45
CA GLU A 175 14.71 -14.41 5.86
C GLU A 175 16.19 -14.08 6.08
N SER A 176 16.75 -13.20 5.24
CA SER A 176 18.14 -12.76 5.36
C SER A 176 18.38 -11.69 6.43
N THR A 177 17.31 -11.15 7.02
CA THR A 177 17.36 -10.01 7.94
C THR A 177 17.23 -10.46 9.39
N ARG A 178 18.01 -9.86 10.30
CA ARG A 178 17.94 -10.18 11.74
C ARG A 178 16.63 -9.72 12.39
N GLU A 179 16.03 -8.65 11.89
CA GLU A 179 14.77 -8.10 12.35
C GLU A 179 13.76 -7.94 11.19
N PRO A 180 12.83 -8.89 11.01
CA PRO A 180 11.82 -8.83 9.94
C PRO A 180 10.68 -7.89 10.34
N ALA A 181 10.87 -6.58 10.14
CA ALA A 181 9.93 -5.55 10.58
C ALA A 181 8.59 -5.58 9.81
N SER A 182 8.64 -5.79 8.49
CA SER A 182 7.44 -5.87 7.64
C SER A 182 6.60 -7.10 8.00
N LEU A 183 7.25 -8.26 8.19
CA LEU A 183 6.59 -9.49 8.62
C LEU A 183 5.95 -9.32 9.99
N LYS A 184 6.65 -8.71 10.96
CA LYS A 184 6.10 -8.50 12.30
C LYS A 184 4.82 -7.68 12.25
N LYS A 185 4.80 -6.60 11.46
CA LYS A 185 3.58 -5.79 11.25
C LYS A 185 2.49 -6.58 10.55
N LEU A 186 2.83 -7.32 9.49
CA LEU A 186 1.89 -8.18 8.80
C LEU A 186 1.27 -9.22 9.74
N CYS A 187 2.08 -9.91 10.54
CA CYS A 187 1.62 -10.86 11.54
C CYS A 187 0.73 -10.19 12.60
N SER A 188 1.03 -8.96 13.02
CA SER A 188 0.15 -8.21 13.92
C SER A 188 -1.19 -7.85 13.26
N ALA A 189 -1.16 -7.34 12.02
CA ALA A 189 -2.35 -7.00 11.26
C ALA A 189 -3.23 -8.23 11.02
N VAL A 190 -2.64 -9.38 10.67
CA VAL A 190 -3.38 -10.65 10.55
C VAL A 190 -4.02 -11.02 11.89
N ARG A 191 -3.29 -10.89 13.02
CA ARG A 191 -3.83 -11.20 14.36
C ARG A 191 -5.01 -10.32 14.75
N GLU A 192 -4.97 -9.05 14.39
CA GLU A 192 -6.00 -8.07 14.71
C GLU A 192 -7.20 -8.16 13.76
N GLY A 193 -6.96 -8.55 12.50
CA GLY A 193 -7.98 -8.69 11.46
C GLY A 193 -8.67 -10.06 11.37
N VAL A 194 -8.40 -11.00 12.28
CA VAL A 194 -9.07 -12.32 12.28
C VAL A 194 -10.53 -12.16 12.67
N THR A 195 -11.42 -12.68 11.83
CA THR A 195 -12.85 -12.82 12.08
C THR A 195 -13.27 -14.29 11.93
N VAL A 196 -14.50 -14.61 12.34
CA VAL A 196 -15.04 -15.98 12.19
C VAL A 196 -15.11 -16.39 10.72
N ASP A 197 -15.34 -15.44 9.81
CA ASP A 197 -15.52 -15.72 8.38
C ASP A 197 -14.20 -15.93 7.65
N ASN A 198 -13.13 -15.19 7.99
CA ASN A 198 -11.85 -15.26 7.27
C ASN A 198 -10.81 -16.19 7.94
N CYS A 199 -11.05 -16.66 9.16
CA CYS A 199 -10.04 -17.37 9.95
C CYS A 199 -9.54 -18.67 9.29
N CYS A 200 -10.40 -19.42 8.60
CA CYS A 200 -10.00 -20.65 7.89
C CYS A 200 -9.05 -20.35 6.73
N ASP A 201 -9.37 -19.34 5.93
CA ASP A 201 -8.56 -18.93 4.78
C ASP A 201 -7.22 -18.36 5.22
N LEU A 202 -7.22 -17.53 6.27
CA LEU A 202 -6.00 -17.01 6.90
C LEU A 202 -5.12 -18.14 7.45
N PHE A 203 -5.72 -19.10 8.16
CA PHE A 203 -4.98 -20.25 8.70
C PHE A 203 -4.38 -21.10 7.59
N ALA A 204 -5.15 -21.43 6.54
CA ALA A 204 -4.65 -22.20 5.41
C ALA A 204 -3.48 -21.49 4.71
N ALA A 205 -3.60 -20.18 4.49
CA ALA A 205 -2.54 -19.37 3.89
C ALA A 205 -1.26 -19.39 4.75
N VAL A 206 -1.38 -19.14 6.07
CA VAL A 206 -0.23 -19.15 6.99
C VAL A 206 0.35 -20.56 7.14
N HIS A 207 -0.47 -21.61 7.12
CA HIS A 207 -0.02 -23.00 7.15
C HIS A 207 0.83 -23.33 5.92
N CYS A 208 0.40 -22.92 4.72
CA CYS A 208 1.20 -23.07 3.50
C CYS A 208 2.57 -22.39 3.61
N LEU A 209 2.67 -21.25 4.30
CA LEU A 209 3.94 -20.56 4.52
C LEU A 209 4.87 -21.29 5.50
N CYS A 210 4.33 -22.08 6.44
CA CYS A 210 5.14 -22.89 7.34
C CYS A 210 5.82 -24.09 6.63
N GLY A 211 5.33 -24.49 5.46
CA GLY A 211 5.72 -25.73 4.78
C GLY A 211 5.10 -26.97 5.43
N ASP A 212 4.83 -28.01 4.61
CA ASP A 212 4.30 -29.30 5.07
C ASP A 212 5.36 -30.18 5.77
N ASP A 213 6.63 -29.76 5.78
CA ASP A 213 7.75 -30.47 6.42
C ASP A 213 7.77 -30.24 7.95
N MET A 214 6.73 -30.73 8.61
CA MET A 214 6.88 -31.34 9.94
C MET A 214 7.11 -32.86 9.78
N GLY A 215 7.77 -33.26 8.69
CA GLY A 215 8.42 -34.56 8.56
C GLY A 215 9.68 -34.56 9.40
N GLU A 216 9.71 -35.45 10.39
CA GLU A 216 10.87 -35.74 11.22
C GLU A 216 12.14 -35.92 10.37
N GLU A 217 13.05 -34.95 10.38
CA GLU A 217 14.46 -35.24 10.13
C GLU A 217 15.35 -34.21 10.85
N GLY A 218 16.24 -34.75 11.66
CA GLY A 218 16.92 -34.06 12.74
C GLY A 218 17.80 -32.90 12.30
N GLY A 219 17.70 -31.81 13.05
CA GLY A 219 18.68 -30.74 13.02
C GLY A 219 18.14 -29.53 13.75
N ARG A 220 18.63 -29.30 14.98
CA ARG A 220 18.55 -28.01 15.66
C ARG A 220 19.28 -26.96 14.80
N LYS A 221 18.66 -26.47 13.74
CA LYS A 221 19.03 -25.21 13.10
C LYS A 221 18.29 -24.14 13.86
N GLN A 222 19.05 -23.28 14.52
CA GLN A 222 18.63 -22.02 15.11
C GLN A 222 17.39 -21.49 14.37
N GLU A 223 16.22 -21.51 15.01
CA GLU A 223 14.98 -21.11 14.34
C GLU A 223 15.16 -19.67 13.86
N GLU A 224 15.20 -19.49 12.54
CA GLU A 224 15.32 -18.16 11.94
C GLU A 224 14.16 -17.30 12.45
N PRO A 225 14.41 -16.03 12.82
CA PRO A 225 13.39 -15.16 13.44
C PRO A 225 12.13 -15.05 12.56
N PHE A 226 12.30 -15.17 11.25
CA PHE A 226 11.23 -15.29 10.25
C PHE A 226 10.30 -16.49 10.51
N ARG A 227 10.85 -17.71 10.60
CA ARG A 227 10.07 -18.94 10.83
C ARG A 227 9.37 -18.92 12.18
N GLN A 228 10.03 -18.39 13.22
CA GLN A 228 9.43 -18.28 14.55
C GLN A 228 8.17 -17.39 14.54
N GLN A 229 8.18 -16.27 13.81
CA GLN A 229 7.03 -15.37 13.70
C GLN A 229 5.83 -16.05 13.00
N ILE A 230 6.07 -16.75 11.89
CA ILE A 230 5.01 -17.44 11.14
C ILE A 230 4.45 -18.61 11.97
N CYS A 231 5.30 -19.39 12.63
CA CYS A 231 4.85 -20.47 13.51
C CYS A 231 4.02 -19.95 14.70
N THR A 232 4.41 -18.82 15.29
CA THR A 232 3.65 -18.18 16.38
C THR A 232 2.28 -17.72 15.90
N LEU A 233 2.21 -17.12 14.70
CA LEU A 233 0.96 -16.71 14.08
C LEU A 233 0.05 -17.92 13.82
N ARG A 234 0.59 -19.00 13.25
CA ARG A 234 -0.14 -20.25 12.98
C ARG A 234 -0.76 -20.82 14.26
N SER A 235 0.03 -20.95 15.33
CA SER A 235 -0.46 -21.48 16.62
C SER A 235 -1.57 -20.62 17.22
N ARG A 236 -1.50 -19.30 17.03
CA ARG A 236 -2.55 -18.39 17.49
C ARG A 236 -3.83 -18.51 16.67
N LEU A 237 -3.72 -18.58 15.34
CA LEU A 237 -4.85 -18.82 14.44
C LEU A 237 -5.52 -20.17 14.73
N TRP A 238 -4.74 -21.22 15.01
CA TRP A 238 -5.25 -22.51 15.46
C TRP A 238 -6.05 -22.40 16.75
N THR A 239 -5.50 -21.69 17.74
CA THR A 239 -6.19 -21.47 19.02
C THR A 239 -7.52 -20.73 18.82
N PHE A 240 -7.53 -19.71 17.96
CA PHE A 240 -8.73 -18.97 17.63
C PHE A 240 -9.78 -19.86 16.96
N LEU A 241 -9.39 -20.65 15.96
CA LEU A 241 -10.26 -21.62 15.27
C LEU A 241 -10.92 -22.61 16.24
N LEU A 242 -10.15 -23.14 17.19
CA LEU A 242 -10.70 -24.05 18.22
C LEU A 242 -11.68 -23.34 19.16
N GLN A 243 -11.41 -22.09 19.53
CA GLN A 243 -12.29 -21.32 20.40
C GLN A 243 -13.61 -20.92 19.72
N THR A 244 -13.56 -20.63 18.41
CA THR A 244 -14.71 -20.19 17.61
C THR A 244 -15.33 -21.31 16.77
N PHE A 245 -14.90 -22.55 16.95
CA PHE A 245 -15.29 -23.73 16.16
C PHE A 245 -16.79 -23.82 15.86
N TYR A 246 -17.65 -23.61 16.86
CA TYR A 246 -19.10 -23.74 16.71
C TYR A 246 -19.72 -22.73 15.72
N ALA A 247 -19.08 -21.58 15.54
CA ALA A 247 -19.47 -20.57 14.55
C ALA A 247 -18.75 -20.82 13.21
N VAL A 248 -17.47 -21.17 13.26
CA VAL A 248 -16.63 -21.42 12.07
C VAL A 248 -17.17 -22.57 11.21
N ARG A 249 -17.72 -23.64 11.81
CA ARG A 249 -18.26 -24.78 11.04
C ARG A 249 -19.37 -24.44 10.04
N HIS A 250 -19.99 -23.27 10.18
CA HIS A 250 -21.08 -22.79 9.32
C HIS A 250 -20.63 -21.76 8.29
N THR A 251 -19.32 -21.47 8.21
CA THR A 251 -18.77 -20.51 7.25
C THR A 251 -18.31 -21.21 5.98
N GLN A 252 -18.29 -20.47 4.87
CA GLN A 252 -17.80 -20.97 3.58
C GLN A 252 -16.31 -21.35 3.65
N GLY A 253 -15.52 -20.63 4.45
CA GLY A 253 -14.10 -20.94 4.66
C GLY A 253 -13.85 -22.31 5.33
N TRP A 254 -14.82 -22.83 6.09
CA TRP A 254 -14.71 -24.19 6.64
C TRP A 254 -14.89 -25.26 5.56
N GLU A 255 -15.75 -25.03 4.58
CA GLU A 255 -16.00 -25.98 3.49
C GLU A 255 -14.79 -26.11 2.55
N THR A 256 -14.06 -25.01 2.34
CA THR A 256 -12.85 -24.94 1.50
C THR A 256 -11.59 -25.46 2.20
N LEU A 257 -11.61 -25.62 3.53
CA LEU A 257 -10.49 -26.13 4.32
C LEU A 257 -10.21 -27.61 4.00
N SER A 258 -8.93 -28.02 3.99
CA SER A 258 -8.54 -29.41 3.72
C SER A 258 -9.22 -30.39 4.69
N SER A 259 -9.56 -31.59 4.21
CA SER A 259 -10.19 -32.63 5.05
C SER A 259 -9.34 -33.00 6.27
N GLN A 260 -8.01 -33.07 6.11
CA GLN A 260 -7.09 -33.35 7.21
C GLN A 260 -7.14 -32.29 8.32
N HIS A 261 -7.19 -31.00 7.97
CA HIS A 261 -7.32 -29.93 8.96
C HIS A 261 -8.69 -29.95 9.63
N ARG A 262 -9.77 -30.21 8.88
CA ARG A 262 -11.11 -30.35 9.45
C ARG A 262 -11.21 -31.49 10.45
N GLU A 263 -10.67 -32.66 10.12
CA GLU A 263 -10.66 -33.83 11.00
C GLU A 263 -9.87 -33.56 12.29
N ARG A 264 -8.70 -32.92 12.20
CA ARG A 264 -7.91 -32.52 13.38
C ARG A 264 -8.63 -31.52 14.26
N ILE A 265 -9.21 -30.47 13.66
CA ILE A 265 -9.97 -29.46 14.41
C ILE A 265 -11.20 -30.09 15.06
N LEU A 266 -11.91 -30.99 14.38
CA LEU A 266 -13.05 -31.73 14.93
C LEU A 266 -12.63 -32.60 16.12
N ALA A 267 -11.54 -33.36 16.00
CA ALA A 267 -11.04 -34.20 17.09
C ALA A 267 -10.66 -33.37 18.33
N GLU A 268 -9.91 -32.28 18.16
CA GLU A 268 -9.47 -31.44 19.27
C GLU A 268 -10.59 -30.58 19.87
N ALA A 269 -11.58 -30.16 19.07
CA ALA A 269 -12.73 -29.41 19.56
C ALA A 269 -13.68 -30.30 20.39
N ILE A 270 -13.84 -31.58 20.01
CA ILE A 270 -14.65 -32.56 20.73
C ILE A 270 -13.99 -32.91 22.08
N ASP A 271 -12.67 -33.15 22.09
CA ASP A 271 -11.91 -33.47 23.31
C ASP A 271 -11.96 -32.32 24.36
N LYS A 272 -11.95 -31.07 23.91
CA LYS A 272 -12.18 -29.90 24.80
C LYS A 272 -13.64 -29.71 25.22
N GLY A 273 -14.59 -30.21 24.44
CA GLY A 273 -16.02 -30.19 24.74
C GLY A 273 -16.42 -31.21 25.81
N ASP A 274 -15.79 -32.38 25.80
CA ASP A 274 -16.05 -33.45 26.78
C ASP A 274 -15.46 -33.14 28.16
N ASN A 275 -14.39 -32.35 28.23
CA ASN A 275 -13.84 -31.83 29.49
C ASN A 275 -14.71 -30.72 30.16
N ARG A 276 -15.85 -30.35 29.58
CA ARG A 276 -16.81 -29.37 30.13
C ARG A 276 -18.12 -29.99 30.62
N ARG A 277 -18.24 -31.32 30.66
CA ARG A 277 -19.34 -32.05 31.29
C ARG A 277 -18.90 -32.66 32.62
#